data_AF-A0A1F2W9E3-F1
#
_entry.id   AF-A0A1F2W9E3-F1
#
_cell.length_a   1.000
_cell.length_b   1.000
_cell.length_c   1.000
_cell.angle_alpha   90.00
_cell.angle_beta   90.00
_cell.angle_gamma   90.00
#
_symmetry.space_group_name_H-M   'P 1'
#
loop_
_entity.id
_entity.type
_entity.pdbx_description
1 polymer ?
#
loop_
_entity_poly.entity_id
_entity_poly.type
_entity_poly.pdbx_seq_one_letter_code
_entity_poly.pdbx_strand_id
1 'polypeptide(L)'
;MSSRDDDILDFDFFDEEDSPSWEEPADRGPGPPRDRGPRRRGPRFRAPGNLTPLLRLIALIALAILIVVLLVVWVEGCAAEAKRDRYANYLTEIGTIGNASARLGQDLNTLLTTPGLNQEDLDAKLGGFVQTAENQVQKAQDLDPPGPMVGPNEGAVEALQYRANGLKGLQATLSQTTDETDAAVAGESLAAQTRRLLASDIIWTDSFQAPAEAVLEHEGVEGLDVPSSEFVTSDDLINPSSLAAIWQRIQGASTGGTPTGLHGSGIAYVKALPSGQLLSTTTETTIKVTDELAFEVGVEDTGESQEVRIKVTLTIPKQPDPIVKTAVIAIIDPGETKSVVMKVGALVPFGEQISVKVDVDPVSGETNTANNTAEYPVIFTL
;
A
#
# COMPACT_ATOMS: atom_id res chain seq x y z
N MET A 1 -29.12 33.46 -52.17
CA MET A 1 -30.31 32.92 -52.87
C MET A 1 -30.40 31.47 -52.40
N SER A 2 -31.33 31.00 -51.58
CA SER A 2 -32.76 31.27 -51.37
C SER A 2 -33.09 30.99 -49.88
N SER A 3 -33.60 31.96 -49.11
CA SER A 3 -35.00 32.07 -48.60
C SER A 3 -35.44 30.91 -47.68
N ARG A 4 -35.53 31.13 -46.36
CA ARG A 4 -36.69 31.64 -45.59
C ARG A 4 -37.91 30.71 -45.64
N ASP A 5 -38.32 30.24 -44.47
CA ASP A 5 -39.66 30.53 -43.94
C ASP A 5 -39.62 30.48 -42.40
N ASP A 6 -40.00 31.61 -41.81
CA ASP A 6 -40.57 31.77 -40.48
C ASP A 6 -42.05 31.38 -40.55
N ASP A 7 -42.62 30.84 -39.46
CA ASP A 7 -43.95 31.23 -38.92
C ASP A 7 -44.34 30.28 -37.76
N ILE A 8 -44.39 30.83 -36.53
CA ILE A 8 -45.62 31.19 -35.79
C ILE A 8 -46.36 29.97 -35.23
N LEU A 9 -46.28 29.81 -33.89
CA LEU A 9 -47.45 29.49 -33.07
C LEU A 9 -47.37 30.27 -31.76
N ASP A 10 -48.10 31.37 -31.79
CA ASP A 10 -48.62 32.18 -30.70
C ASP A 10 -49.65 31.36 -29.90
N PHE A 11 -49.48 31.25 -28.58
CA PHE A 11 -50.52 30.79 -27.65
C PHE A 11 -50.35 31.51 -26.32
N ASP A 12 -50.77 32.76 -26.32
CA ASP A 12 -51.28 33.45 -25.15
C ASP A 12 -52.77 33.09 -25.03
N PHE A 13 -53.22 32.41 -23.95
CA PHE A 13 -54.58 32.65 -23.44
C PHE A 13 -54.85 32.12 -21.99
N PHE A 14 -54.93 33.07 -21.03
CA PHE A 14 -55.92 33.23 -19.93
C PHE A 14 -55.93 32.20 -18.78
N ASP A 15 -56.23 32.55 -17.52
CA ASP A 15 -56.35 33.80 -16.78
C ASP A 15 -56.35 33.41 -15.28
N GLU A 16 -56.18 34.41 -14.44
CA GLU A 16 -56.25 34.44 -12.98
C GLU A 16 -57.48 33.74 -12.37
N GLU A 17 -57.33 33.14 -11.17
CA GLU A 17 -58.28 33.36 -10.05
C GLU A 17 -57.74 32.82 -8.70
N ASP A 18 -57.57 33.77 -7.78
CA ASP A 18 -57.86 33.76 -6.35
C ASP A 18 -57.19 32.77 -5.37
N SER A 19 -56.25 33.31 -4.60
CA SER A 19 -55.85 32.81 -3.28
C SER A 19 -56.59 33.61 -2.19
N PRO A 20 -57.43 33.01 -1.32
CA PRO A 20 -58.14 33.78 -0.31
C PRO A 20 -57.21 34.21 0.84
N SER A 21 -57.24 35.52 1.07
CA SER A 21 -56.72 36.22 2.25
C SER A 21 -57.42 35.77 3.53
N TRP A 22 -56.64 35.43 4.57
CA TRP A 22 -57.18 35.29 5.91
C TRP A 22 -56.92 36.57 6.71
N GLU A 23 -58.03 37.24 7.00
CA GLU A 23 -58.15 38.47 7.76
C GLU A 23 -57.91 38.25 9.26
N GLU A 24 -57.09 39.12 9.85
CA GLU A 24 -57.08 39.44 11.28
C GLU A 24 -58.41 40.08 11.70
N PRO A 25 -58.87 39.82 12.93
CA PRO A 25 -59.69 40.82 13.60
C PRO A 25 -59.25 41.05 15.05
N ALA A 26 -58.96 42.30 15.39
CA ALA A 26 -59.35 42.87 16.67
C ALA A 26 -59.14 44.39 16.69
N ASP A 27 -60.24 45.15 16.77
CA ASP A 27 -60.20 46.40 17.54
C ASP A 27 -61.48 46.63 18.34
N ARG A 28 -61.24 46.99 19.60
CA ARG A 28 -62.05 47.75 20.59
C ARG A 28 -63.44 47.29 21.04
N GLY A 29 -63.52 47.11 22.37
CA GLY A 29 -64.72 47.38 23.17
C GLY A 29 -64.36 47.71 24.65
N PRO A 30 -64.92 48.78 25.26
CA PRO A 30 -64.65 49.18 26.65
C PRO A 30 -65.60 48.53 27.69
N GLY A 31 -65.20 48.47 28.97
CA GLY A 31 -66.02 47.98 30.11
C GLY A 31 -67.25 48.86 30.44
N PRO A 32 -68.11 48.59 31.46
CA PRO A 32 -67.75 48.19 32.86
C PRO A 32 -68.80 47.24 33.56
N PRO A 33 -69.10 47.25 34.89
CA PRO A 33 -68.93 46.12 35.82
C PRO A 33 -70.24 45.58 36.48
N ARG A 34 -70.10 44.65 37.46
CA ARG A 34 -71.06 44.10 38.48
C ARG A 34 -71.38 42.60 38.24
N ASP A 35 -71.68 41.72 39.19
CA ASP A 35 -71.79 41.75 40.65
C ASP A 35 -71.70 40.29 41.19
N ARG A 36 -71.67 40.16 42.51
CA ARG A 36 -71.49 38.97 43.36
C ARG A 36 -72.55 37.85 43.21
N GLY A 37 -72.13 36.59 43.44
CA GLY A 37 -73.01 35.47 43.85
C GLY A 37 -72.30 34.11 44.02
N PRO A 38 -72.72 33.18 44.93
CA PRO A 38 -71.78 32.35 45.70
C PRO A 38 -71.71 30.84 45.38
N ARG A 39 -70.51 30.29 45.65
CA ARG A 39 -70.15 28.94 46.16
C ARG A 39 -71.00 27.73 45.75
N ARG A 40 -70.35 26.78 45.05
CA ARG A 40 -70.52 25.33 45.30
C ARG A 40 -69.18 24.62 45.43
N ARG A 41 -69.09 23.81 46.48
CA ARG A 41 -67.93 23.02 46.94
C ARG A 41 -67.71 21.82 46.00
N GLY A 42 -66.46 21.61 45.57
CA GLY A 42 -65.95 20.34 45.04
C GLY A 42 -64.73 19.86 45.85
N PRO A 43 -64.47 18.55 45.97
CA PRO A 43 -63.57 17.99 46.99
C PRO A 43 -62.09 18.20 46.69
N ARG A 44 -61.33 18.44 47.76
CA ARG A 44 -59.87 18.62 47.78
C ARG A 44 -59.16 17.28 47.55
N PHE A 45 -58.42 17.17 46.45
CA PHE A 45 -57.28 16.26 46.39
C PHE A 45 -56.09 16.93 47.08
N ARG A 46 -55.71 16.41 48.24
CA ARG A 46 -54.48 16.76 48.96
C ARG A 46 -53.32 15.99 48.31
N ALA A 47 -52.41 16.71 47.67
CA ALA A 47 -51.02 16.29 47.56
C ALA A 47 -50.23 16.89 48.74
N PRO A 48 -49.35 16.14 49.40
CA PRO A 48 -48.57 16.65 50.53
C PRO A 48 -47.35 17.45 50.04
N GLY A 49 -46.92 18.39 50.88
CA GLY A 49 -45.55 18.88 50.88
C GLY A 49 -45.32 20.24 50.22
N ASN A 50 -45.21 21.27 51.08
CA ASN A 50 -44.39 22.44 50.82
C ASN A 50 -42.98 21.98 50.43
N LEU A 51 -42.71 21.85 49.13
CA LEU A 51 -41.39 22.15 48.59
C LEU A 51 -41.50 23.57 48.06
N THR A 52 -40.75 24.45 48.71
CA THR A 52 -40.53 25.85 48.34
C THR A 52 -40.51 26.01 46.82
N PRO A 53 -41.32 26.90 46.23
CA PRO A 53 -41.39 27.09 44.77
C PRO A 53 -40.01 27.36 44.14
N LEU A 54 -39.07 27.90 44.93
CA LEU A 54 -37.67 28.10 44.59
C LEU A 54 -36.90 26.78 44.30
N LEU A 55 -37.21 25.69 45.00
CA LEU A 55 -36.51 24.39 44.88
C LEU A 55 -36.92 23.65 43.59
N ARG A 56 -38.18 23.82 43.15
CA ARG A 56 -38.66 23.32 41.84
C ARG A 56 -38.02 24.10 40.69
N LEU A 57 -37.84 25.41 40.85
CA LEU A 57 -37.15 26.24 39.87
C LEU A 57 -35.68 25.83 39.73
N ILE A 58 -34.97 25.65 40.85
CA ILE A 58 -33.56 25.21 40.84
C ILE A 58 -33.41 23.81 40.23
N ALA A 59 -34.31 22.88 40.55
CA ALA A 59 -34.28 21.53 39.97
C ALA A 59 -34.54 21.54 38.44
N LEU A 60 -35.47 22.38 37.95
CA LEU A 60 -35.72 22.54 36.52
C LEU A 60 -34.55 23.21 35.79
N ILE A 61 -33.91 24.19 36.41
CA ILE A 61 -32.71 24.84 35.86
C ILE A 61 -31.55 23.84 35.80
N ALA A 62 -31.32 23.05 36.86
CA ALA A 62 -30.28 22.03 36.88
C ALA A 62 -30.53 20.93 35.82
N LEU A 63 -31.79 20.51 35.63
CA LEU A 63 -32.18 19.56 34.58
C LEU A 63 -32.00 20.16 33.18
N ALA A 64 -32.39 21.42 32.97
CA ALA A 64 -32.19 22.11 31.69
C ALA A 64 -30.70 22.25 31.37
N ILE A 65 -29.86 22.60 32.35
CA ILE A 65 -28.39 22.63 32.19
C ILE A 65 -27.86 21.24 31.88
N LEU A 66 -28.30 20.19 32.58
CA LEU A 66 -27.91 18.80 32.30
C LEU A 66 -28.27 18.39 30.87
N ILE A 67 -29.48 18.69 30.41
CA ILE A 67 -29.94 18.38 29.04
C ILE A 67 -29.09 19.13 28.01
N VAL A 68 -28.78 20.41 28.24
CA VAL A 68 -27.90 21.19 27.36
C VAL A 68 -26.49 20.59 27.32
N VAL A 69 -25.91 20.22 28.48
CA VAL A 69 -24.59 19.58 28.53
C VAL A 69 -24.58 18.23 27.81
N LEU A 70 -25.61 17.40 28.03
CA LEU A 70 -25.74 16.12 27.32
C LEU A 70 -25.93 16.31 25.80
N LEU A 71 -26.68 17.33 25.38
CA LEU A 71 -26.83 17.66 23.96
C LEU A 71 -25.53 18.15 23.32
N VAL A 72 -24.75 18.98 24.02
CA VAL A 72 -23.43 19.44 23.54
C VAL A 72 -22.48 18.25 23.41
N VAL A 73 -22.38 17.40 24.45
CA VAL A 73 -21.53 16.19 24.42
C VAL A 73 -21.98 15.20 23.35
N TRP A 74 -23.29 15.08 23.10
CA TRP A 74 -23.83 14.21 22.06
C TRP A 74 -23.54 14.74 20.65
N VAL A 75 -23.66 16.05 20.42
CA VAL A 75 -23.32 16.69 19.13
C VAL A 75 -21.81 16.68 18.88
N GLU A 76 -20.98 16.92 19.90
CA GLU A 76 -19.52 16.84 19.82
C GLU A 76 -19.05 15.40 19.54
N GLY A 77 -19.72 14.39 20.12
CA GLY A 77 -19.45 12.98 19.84
C GLY A 77 -19.70 12.59 18.37
N CYS A 78 -20.84 13.00 17.80
CA CYS A 78 -21.14 12.73 16.39
C CYS A 78 -20.22 13.49 15.41
N ALA A 79 -19.80 14.70 15.76
CA ALA A 79 -18.90 15.49 14.92
C ALA A 79 -17.46 14.95 14.92
N ALA A 80 -16.97 14.48 16.08
CA ALA A 80 -15.66 13.86 16.19
C ALA A 80 -15.58 12.52 15.44
N GLU A 81 -16.62 11.68 15.55
CA GLU A 81 -16.73 10.41 14.80
C GLU A 81 -16.75 10.68 13.29
N ALA A 82 -17.57 11.63 12.83
CA ALA A 82 -17.66 11.98 11.40
C ALA A 82 -16.34 12.54 10.85
N LYS A 83 -15.59 13.32 11.65
CA LYS A 83 -14.25 13.79 11.28
C LYS A 83 -13.32 12.59 11.10
N ARG A 84 -13.19 11.74 12.12
CA ARG A 84 -12.33 10.55 12.09
C ARG A 84 -12.67 9.67 10.88
N ASP A 85 -13.95 9.42 10.63
CA ASP A 85 -14.42 8.61 9.50
C ASP A 85 -14.00 9.21 8.15
N ARG A 86 -14.08 10.53 7.98
CA ARG A 86 -13.63 11.18 6.73
C ARG A 86 -12.14 10.98 6.49
N TYR A 87 -11.31 11.12 7.53
CA TYR A 87 -9.87 10.86 7.42
C TYR A 87 -9.59 9.38 7.17
N ALA A 88 -10.27 8.47 7.87
CA ALA A 88 -10.12 7.04 7.71
C ALA A 88 -10.49 6.57 6.29
N ASN A 89 -11.60 7.08 5.74
CA ASN A 89 -12.05 6.78 4.39
C ASN A 89 -11.02 7.25 3.35
N TYR A 90 -10.56 8.50 3.44
CA TYR A 90 -9.54 9.02 2.56
C TYR A 90 -8.24 8.19 2.63
N LEU A 91 -7.72 7.93 3.83
CA LEU A 91 -6.50 7.13 4.03
C LEU A 91 -6.66 5.70 3.49
N THR A 92 -7.85 5.12 3.60
CA THR A 92 -8.17 3.80 3.03
C THR A 92 -8.15 3.83 1.49
N GLU A 93 -8.71 4.88 0.87
CA GLU A 93 -8.76 5.04 -0.58
C GLU A 93 -7.37 5.27 -1.17
N ILE A 94 -6.62 6.25 -0.66
CA ILE A 94 -5.24 6.51 -1.13
C ILE A 94 -4.33 5.33 -0.81
N GLY A 95 -4.52 4.65 0.32
CA GLY A 95 -3.81 3.43 0.67
C GLY A 95 -4.11 2.27 -0.28
N THR A 96 -5.34 2.16 -0.77
CA THR A 96 -5.69 1.16 -1.80
C THR A 96 -4.93 1.43 -3.10
N ILE A 97 -4.82 2.71 -3.51
CA ILE A 97 -4.05 3.12 -4.69
C ILE A 97 -2.55 2.86 -4.47
N GLY A 98 -2.00 3.28 -3.32
CA GLY A 98 -0.60 3.09 -2.95
C GLY A 98 -0.20 1.61 -2.89
N ASN A 99 -1.03 0.75 -2.31
CA ASN A 99 -0.79 -0.70 -2.27
C ASN A 99 -0.84 -1.34 -3.67
N ALA A 100 -1.79 -0.92 -4.51
CA ALA A 100 -1.85 -1.38 -5.90
C ALA A 100 -0.63 -0.90 -6.71
N SER A 101 -0.14 0.31 -6.44
CA SER A 101 1.08 0.85 -7.05
C SER A 101 2.32 0.08 -6.61
N ALA A 102 2.46 -0.24 -5.32
CA ALA A 102 3.56 -1.06 -4.81
C ALA A 102 3.58 -2.47 -5.46
N ARG A 103 2.41 -3.11 -5.60
CA ARG A 103 2.29 -4.40 -6.32
C ARG A 103 2.71 -4.29 -7.78
N LEU A 104 2.36 -3.20 -8.46
CA LEU A 104 2.79 -2.96 -9.84
C LEU A 104 4.32 -2.88 -9.95
N GLY A 105 5.01 -2.31 -8.96
CA GLY A 105 6.47 -2.31 -8.87
C GLY A 105 7.07 -3.72 -8.67
N GLN A 106 6.43 -4.56 -7.86
CA GLN A 106 6.79 -5.98 -7.70
C GLN A 106 6.58 -6.78 -8.99
N ASP A 107 5.49 -6.50 -9.71
CA ASP A 107 5.20 -7.11 -11.00
C ASP A 107 6.22 -6.68 -12.06
N LEU A 108 6.67 -5.41 -12.04
CA LEU A 108 7.78 -4.93 -12.86
C LEU A 108 9.07 -5.70 -12.59
N ASN A 109 9.46 -5.86 -11.31
CA ASN A 109 10.65 -6.63 -10.95
C ASN A 109 10.55 -8.08 -11.45
N THR A 110 9.37 -8.69 -11.30
CA THR A 110 9.10 -10.05 -11.76
C THR A 110 9.19 -10.15 -13.29
N LEU A 111 8.64 -9.19 -14.01
CA LEU A 111 8.71 -9.13 -15.48
C LEU A 111 10.17 -9.02 -15.93
N LEU A 112 10.92 -8.06 -15.39
CA LEU A 112 12.33 -7.81 -15.76
C LEU A 112 13.30 -8.92 -15.37
N THR A 113 12.87 -9.90 -14.58
CA THR A 113 13.66 -11.08 -14.19
C THR A 113 13.08 -12.37 -14.75
N THR A 114 12.07 -12.30 -15.62
CA THR A 114 11.47 -13.50 -16.21
C THR A 114 12.41 -14.12 -17.26
N PRO A 115 12.77 -15.41 -17.14
CA PRO A 115 13.58 -16.10 -18.13
C PRO A 115 12.88 -16.16 -19.50
N GLY A 116 13.65 -16.04 -20.58
CA GLY A 116 13.14 -16.19 -21.95
C GLY A 116 12.13 -15.13 -22.40
N LEU A 117 11.99 -14.02 -21.65
CA LEU A 117 11.14 -12.91 -22.04
C LEU A 117 11.68 -12.27 -23.33
N ASN A 118 10.91 -12.35 -24.41
CA ASN A 118 11.22 -11.67 -25.66
C ASN A 118 10.78 -10.20 -25.62
N GLN A 119 11.23 -9.43 -26.61
CA GLN A 119 10.98 -8.00 -26.64
C GLN A 119 9.50 -7.62 -26.86
N GLU A 120 8.77 -8.35 -27.71
CA GLU A 120 7.37 -8.04 -28.02
C GLU A 120 6.48 -8.21 -26.77
N ASP A 121 6.65 -9.31 -26.05
CA ASP A 121 5.95 -9.58 -24.80
C ASP A 121 6.31 -8.56 -23.71
N LEU A 122 7.59 -8.17 -23.63
CA LEU A 122 8.05 -7.15 -22.70
C LEU A 122 7.40 -5.79 -22.98
N ASP A 123 7.40 -5.34 -24.23
CA ASP A 123 6.80 -4.06 -24.62
C ASP A 123 5.30 -4.03 -24.33
N ALA A 124 4.58 -5.11 -24.70
CA ALA A 124 3.15 -5.23 -24.44
C ALA A 124 2.82 -5.18 -22.93
N LYS A 125 3.62 -5.87 -22.09
CA LYS A 125 3.43 -5.87 -20.63
C LYS A 125 3.76 -4.52 -20.01
N LEU A 126 4.85 -3.88 -20.43
CA LEU A 126 5.21 -2.54 -19.96
C LEU A 126 4.16 -1.50 -20.35
N GLY A 127 3.62 -1.55 -21.57
CA GLY A 127 2.50 -0.69 -21.97
C GLY A 127 1.27 -0.86 -21.07
N GLY A 128 0.95 -2.09 -20.67
CA GLY A 128 -0.09 -2.38 -19.68
C GLY A 128 0.21 -1.80 -18.29
N PHE A 129 1.47 -1.83 -17.85
CA PHE A 129 1.89 -1.22 -16.59
C PHE A 129 1.82 0.30 -16.64
N VAL A 130 2.24 0.94 -17.73
CA VAL A 130 2.12 2.38 -17.95
C VAL A 130 0.65 2.81 -17.84
N GLN A 131 -0.25 2.14 -18.57
CA GLN A 131 -1.68 2.46 -18.51
C GLN A 131 -2.26 2.28 -17.10
N THR A 132 -1.80 1.26 -16.37
CA THR A 132 -2.22 1.00 -14.99
C THR A 132 -1.75 2.12 -14.07
N ALA A 133 -0.50 2.56 -14.18
CA ALA A 133 0.06 3.65 -13.39
C ALA A 133 -0.60 5.00 -13.70
N GLU A 134 -0.85 5.31 -14.97
CA GLU A 134 -1.60 6.52 -15.37
C GLU A 134 -3.02 6.53 -14.78
N ASN A 135 -3.70 5.37 -14.77
CA ASN A 135 -4.99 5.23 -14.11
C ASN A 135 -4.91 5.41 -12.58
N GLN A 136 -3.81 5.00 -11.93
CA GLN A 136 -3.59 5.23 -10.50
C GLN A 136 -3.41 6.72 -10.20
N VAL A 137 -2.66 7.45 -11.04
CA VAL A 137 -2.52 8.91 -10.96
C VAL A 137 -3.89 9.58 -11.05
N GLN A 138 -4.69 9.23 -12.06
CA GLN A 138 -6.02 9.81 -12.25
C GLN A 138 -6.92 9.55 -11.03
N LYS A 139 -6.96 8.30 -10.53
CA LYS A 139 -7.75 7.96 -9.33
C LYS A 139 -7.33 8.74 -8.10
N ALA A 140 -6.04 8.98 -7.91
CA ALA A 140 -5.53 9.77 -6.78
C ALA A 140 -5.85 11.27 -6.91
N GLN A 141 -5.87 11.78 -8.14
CA GLN A 141 -6.31 13.16 -8.45
C GLN A 141 -7.81 13.36 -8.24
N ASP A 142 -8.61 12.32 -8.47
CA ASP A 142 -10.07 12.34 -8.32
C ASP A 142 -10.54 12.14 -6.86
N LEU A 143 -9.63 11.86 -5.93
CA LEU A 143 -9.97 11.77 -4.49
C LEU A 143 -10.42 13.13 -3.94
N ASP A 144 -11.33 13.10 -2.97
CA ASP A 144 -11.75 14.28 -2.20
C ASP A 144 -11.12 14.24 -0.78
N PRO A 145 -9.85 14.63 -0.62
CA PRO A 145 -9.21 14.61 0.68
C PRO A 145 -9.84 15.60 1.67
N PRO A 146 -9.72 15.34 3.00
CA PRO A 146 -9.87 16.37 4.00
C PRO A 146 -9.06 17.63 3.67
N GLY A 147 -9.56 18.82 4.00
CA GLY A 147 -8.92 20.08 3.61
C GLY A 147 -7.41 20.14 3.93
N PRO A 148 -7.00 19.82 5.17
CA PRO A 148 -5.59 19.73 5.54
C PRO A 148 -4.80 18.61 4.81
N MET A 149 -5.47 17.57 4.31
CA MET A 149 -4.87 16.46 3.55
C MET A 149 -4.69 16.76 2.06
N VAL A 150 -5.19 17.90 1.54
CA VAL A 150 -5.01 18.28 0.13
C VAL A 150 -3.52 18.36 -0.24
N GLY A 151 -2.70 19.03 0.58
CA GLY A 151 -1.25 19.14 0.36
C GLY A 151 -0.54 17.78 0.36
N PRO A 152 -0.71 16.94 1.41
CA PRO A 152 -0.22 15.56 1.37
C PRO A 152 -0.68 14.77 0.13
N ASN A 153 -1.95 14.90 -0.27
CA ASN A 153 -2.48 14.22 -1.46
C ASN A 153 -1.75 14.62 -2.75
N GLU A 154 -1.40 15.89 -2.91
CA GLU A 154 -0.60 16.37 -4.04
C GLU A 154 0.77 15.67 -4.09
N GLY A 155 1.41 15.45 -2.93
CA GLY A 155 2.64 14.67 -2.81
C GLY A 155 2.47 13.20 -3.22
N ALA A 156 1.35 12.57 -2.86
CA ALA A 156 1.04 11.21 -3.29
C ALA A 156 0.82 11.13 -4.80
N VAL A 157 0.11 12.10 -5.37
CA VAL A 157 -0.10 12.22 -6.82
C VAL A 157 1.24 12.42 -7.55
N GLU A 158 2.13 13.26 -7.03
CA GLU A 158 3.47 13.47 -7.61
C GLU A 158 4.28 12.17 -7.63
N ALA A 159 4.32 11.43 -6.51
CA ALA A 159 4.98 10.13 -6.46
C ALA A 159 4.42 9.17 -7.54
N LEU A 160 3.09 9.06 -7.66
CA LEU A 160 2.46 8.22 -8.68
C LEU A 160 2.79 8.67 -10.11
N GLN A 161 2.92 9.97 -10.36
CA GLN A 161 3.34 10.51 -11.66
C GLN A 161 4.79 10.13 -11.98
N TYR A 162 5.71 10.20 -11.00
CA TYR A 162 7.08 9.73 -11.18
C TYR A 162 7.13 8.24 -11.54
N ARG A 163 6.26 7.42 -10.94
CA ARG A 163 6.13 5.99 -11.26
C ARG A 163 5.65 5.77 -12.69
N ALA A 164 4.57 6.44 -13.10
CA ALA A 164 4.06 6.36 -14.47
C ALA A 164 5.10 6.82 -15.50
N ASN A 165 5.78 7.93 -15.23
CA ASN A 165 6.82 8.47 -16.11
C ASN A 165 8.06 7.55 -16.17
N GLY A 166 8.46 6.94 -15.05
CA GLY A 166 9.57 5.99 -15.01
C GLY A 166 9.26 4.72 -15.81
N LEU A 167 8.05 4.16 -15.68
CA LEU A 167 7.59 3.02 -16.49
C LEU A 167 7.56 3.34 -17.99
N LYS A 168 7.02 4.51 -18.34
CA LYS A 168 6.97 4.98 -19.73
C LYS A 168 8.37 5.19 -20.31
N GLY A 169 9.25 5.77 -19.50
CA GLY A 169 10.65 5.95 -19.85
C GLY A 169 11.38 4.63 -20.06
N LEU A 170 11.15 3.63 -19.20
CA LEU A 170 11.70 2.28 -19.35
C LEU A 170 11.26 1.64 -20.66
N GLN A 171 9.95 1.65 -20.96
CA GLN A 171 9.41 1.11 -22.20
C GLN A 171 10.06 1.78 -23.43
N ALA A 172 10.09 3.11 -23.45
CA ALA A 172 10.69 3.87 -24.54
C ALA A 172 12.19 3.56 -24.70
N THR A 173 12.93 3.45 -23.59
CA THR A 173 14.37 3.17 -23.61
C THR A 173 14.66 1.77 -24.14
N LEU A 174 13.88 0.76 -23.72
CA LEU A 174 14.01 -0.62 -24.23
C LEU A 174 13.73 -0.68 -25.74
N SER A 175 12.74 0.06 -26.23
CA SER A 175 12.46 0.15 -27.66
C SER A 175 13.56 0.89 -28.44
N GLN A 176 14.16 1.92 -27.86
CA GLN A 176 15.21 2.72 -28.53
C GLN A 176 16.58 2.03 -28.56
N THR A 177 16.81 1.10 -27.64
CA THR A 177 18.09 0.39 -27.49
C THR A 177 18.09 -0.95 -28.23
N THR A 178 17.13 -1.23 -29.12
CA THR A 178 17.09 -2.49 -29.89
C THR A 178 18.31 -2.75 -30.74
N ASP A 179 18.83 -1.70 -31.37
CA ASP A 179 19.98 -1.78 -32.27
C ASP A 179 21.29 -1.40 -31.55
N GLU A 180 21.24 -1.15 -30.24
CA GLU A 180 22.43 -0.91 -29.43
C GLU A 180 23.25 -2.20 -29.33
N THR A 181 24.57 -2.06 -29.32
CA THR A 181 25.52 -3.17 -29.19
C THR A 181 26.30 -3.10 -27.88
N ASP A 182 26.36 -1.94 -27.25
CA ASP A 182 26.98 -1.75 -25.94
C ASP A 182 25.93 -1.83 -24.81
N ALA A 183 25.94 -2.97 -24.11
CA ALA A 183 25.06 -3.20 -22.98
C ALA A 183 25.24 -2.20 -21.84
N ALA A 184 26.45 -1.66 -21.63
CA ALA A 184 26.67 -0.69 -20.57
C ALA A 184 25.95 0.63 -20.86
N VAL A 185 25.89 1.04 -22.14
CA VAL A 185 25.15 2.24 -22.58
C VAL A 185 23.65 2.04 -22.40
N ALA A 186 23.13 0.87 -22.77
CA ALA A 186 21.72 0.52 -22.56
C ALA A 186 21.37 0.48 -21.06
N GLY A 187 22.22 -0.18 -20.25
CA GLY A 187 22.06 -0.27 -18.80
C GLY A 187 22.02 1.09 -18.11
N GLU A 188 22.92 2.02 -18.47
CA GLU A 188 22.91 3.38 -17.91
C GLU A 188 21.65 4.16 -18.31
N SER A 189 21.19 3.99 -19.56
CA SER A 189 19.97 4.64 -20.06
C SER A 189 18.73 4.13 -19.31
N LEU A 190 18.67 2.82 -19.03
CA LEU A 190 17.62 2.20 -18.22
C LEU A 190 17.71 2.67 -16.76
N ALA A 191 18.91 2.76 -16.19
CA ALA A 191 19.13 3.21 -14.82
C ALA A 191 18.62 4.64 -14.60
N ALA A 192 18.75 5.52 -15.59
CA ALA A 192 18.17 6.85 -15.52
C ALA A 192 16.64 6.83 -15.34
N GLN A 193 15.94 5.82 -15.88
CA GLN A 193 14.49 5.66 -15.73
C GLN A 193 14.13 5.04 -14.38
N THR A 194 14.86 4.02 -13.94
CA THR A 194 14.60 3.38 -12.64
C THR A 194 14.96 4.26 -11.45
N ARG A 195 15.94 5.17 -11.59
CA ARG A 195 16.18 6.23 -10.60
C ARG A 195 14.99 7.16 -10.41
N ARG A 196 14.16 7.39 -11.44
CA ARG A 196 12.89 8.13 -11.29
C ARG A 196 11.87 7.33 -10.48
N LEU A 197 11.82 6.01 -10.66
CA LEU A 197 11.00 5.13 -9.84
C LEU A 197 11.46 5.16 -8.38
N LEU A 198 12.77 5.10 -8.11
CA LEU A 198 13.31 5.20 -6.75
C LEU A 198 12.99 6.56 -6.11
N ALA A 199 13.15 7.66 -6.86
CA ALA A 199 12.79 8.99 -6.39
C ALA A 199 11.31 9.09 -5.98
N SER A 200 10.42 8.35 -6.65
CA SER A 200 9.00 8.32 -6.30
C SER A 200 8.71 7.80 -4.89
N ASP A 201 9.52 6.86 -4.39
CA ASP A 201 9.35 6.27 -3.07
C ASP A 201 9.76 7.27 -1.97
N ILE A 202 10.80 8.06 -2.25
CA ILE A 202 11.21 9.19 -1.41
C ILE A 202 10.11 10.26 -1.41
N ILE A 203 9.58 10.63 -2.58
CA ILE A 203 8.49 11.62 -2.69
C ILE A 203 7.24 11.14 -1.94
N TRP A 204 6.86 9.87 -2.04
CA TRP A 204 5.72 9.33 -1.30
C TRP A 204 5.94 9.45 0.22
N THR A 205 7.15 9.17 0.69
CA THR A 205 7.48 9.24 2.12
C THR A 205 7.53 10.68 2.62
N ASP A 206 8.27 11.55 1.92
CA ASP A 206 8.58 12.91 2.38
C ASP A 206 7.47 13.92 2.07
N SER A 207 6.74 13.73 0.97
CA SER A 207 5.70 14.68 0.50
C SER A 207 4.27 14.21 0.81
N PHE A 208 4.05 12.92 1.10
CA PHE A 208 2.73 12.41 1.53
C PHE A 208 2.74 11.86 2.94
N GLN A 209 3.54 10.84 3.26
CA GLN A 209 3.42 10.15 4.55
C GLN A 209 3.70 11.08 5.73
N ALA A 210 4.91 11.66 5.79
CA ALA A 210 5.29 12.52 6.91
C ALA A 210 4.38 13.76 7.05
N PRO A 211 4.00 14.47 5.96
CA PRO A 211 3.02 15.56 6.06
C PRO A 211 1.62 15.10 6.50
N ALA A 212 1.14 13.94 6.04
CA ALA A 212 -0.15 13.41 6.45
C ALA A 212 -0.17 13.01 7.93
N GLU A 213 0.91 12.43 8.45
CA GLU A 213 1.08 12.13 9.88
C GLU A 213 1.04 13.41 10.71
N ALA A 214 1.76 14.46 10.29
CA ALA A 214 1.74 15.76 10.96
C ALA A 214 0.35 16.40 10.94
N VAL A 215 -0.42 16.23 9.86
CA VAL A 215 -1.81 16.66 9.78
C VAL A 215 -2.69 15.90 10.77
N LEU A 216 -2.57 14.58 10.86
CA LEU A 216 -3.36 13.78 11.82
C LEU A 216 -3.08 14.21 13.26
N GLU A 217 -1.81 14.45 13.60
CA GLU A 217 -1.40 14.93 14.93
C GLU A 217 -1.98 16.32 15.21
N HIS A 218 -1.78 17.28 14.29
CA HIS A 218 -2.31 18.64 14.43
C HIS A 218 -3.83 18.68 14.57
N GLU A 219 -4.52 17.80 13.85
CA GLU A 219 -5.98 17.72 13.83
C GLU A 219 -6.57 16.87 14.97
N GLY A 220 -5.72 16.27 15.82
CA GLY A 220 -6.12 15.43 16.95
C GLY A 220 -6.83 14.13 16.52
N VAL A 221 -6.49 13.60 15.35
CA VAL A 221 -7.07 12.37 14.80
C VAL A 221 -6.14 11.20 15.12
N GLU A 222 -6.46 10.45 16.18
CA GLU A 222 -5.62 9.35 16.67
C GLU A 222 -5.97 8.01 16.02
N GLY A 223 -5.09 7.01 16.13
CA GLY A 223 -5.39 5.62 15.80
C GLY A 223 -5.76 5.36 14.34
N LEU A 224 -5.23 6.17 13.43
CA LEU A 224 -5.23 5.93 11.98
C LEU A 224 -3.77 5.82 11.54
N ASP A 225 -3.48 4.83 10.70
CA ASP A 225 -2.16 4.66 10.11
C ASP A 225 -2.13 5.30 8.72
N VAL A 226 -1.09 6.08 8.45
CA VAL A 226 -0.88 6.64 7.11
C VAL A 226 -0.27 5.54 6.22
N PRO A 227 -0.84 5.28 5.02
CA PRO A 227 -0.44 4.14 4.23
C PRO A 227 0.94 4.34 3.59
N SER A 228 1.75 3.28 3.65
CA SER A 228 3.02 3.22 2.93
C SER A 228 2.85 2.75 1.49
N SER A 229 3.78 3.14 0.62
CA SER A 229 3.84 2.63 -0.75
C SER A 229 5.27 2.70 -1.27
N GLU A 230 5.89 1.52 -1.42
CA GLU A 230 7.24 1.35 -1.96
C GLU A 230 7.14 0.64 -3.32
N PHE A 231 7.66 1.26 -4.37
CA PHE A 231 7.59 0.76 -5.73
C PHE A 231 8.85 -0.02 -6.11
N VAL A 232 10.02 0.47 -5.72
CA VAL A 232 11.31 -0.18 -5.99
C VAL A 232 11.72 -0.99 -4.78
N THR A 233 11.62 -2.32 -4.89
CA THR A 233 11.88 -3.26 -3.79
C THR A 233 13.19 -4.04 -3.94
N SER A 234 13.94 -3.79 -5.03
CA SER A 234 15.22 -4.48 -5.31
C SER A 234 16.26 -3.49 -5.81
N ASP A 235 17.45 -3.54 -5.20
CA ASP A 235 18.63 -2.76 -5.61
C ASP A 235 19.10 -3.11 -7.03
N ASP A 236 18.77 -4.31 -7.52
CA ASP A 236 19.09 -4.74 -8.88
C ASP A 236 18.41 -3.89 -9.94
N LEU A 237 17.24 -3.30 -9.63
CA LEU A 237 16.52 -2.44 -10.56
C LEU A 237 17.15 -1.05 -10.68
N ILE A 238 18.05 -0.66 -9.80
CA ILE A 238 18.71 0.66 -9.84
C ILE A 238 20.19 0.58 -10.20
N ASN A 239 20.75 -0.63 -10.27
CA ASN A 239 22.13 -0.87 -10.66
C ASN A 239 22.28 -0.92 -12.20
N PRO A 240 23.09 -0.03 -12.81
CA PRO A 240 23.35 -0.06 -14.25
C PRO A 240 23.89 -1.39 -14.78
N SER A 241 24.75 -2.11 -14.04
CA SER A 241 25.30 -3.39 -14.50
C SER A 241 24.23 -4.47 -14.57
N SER A 242 23.39 -4.56 -13.54
CA SER A 242 22.27 -5.50 -13.50
C SER A 242 21.27 -5.20 -14.62
N LEU A 243 20.97 -3.92 -14.88
CA LEU A 243 20.10 -3.50 -15.98
C LEU A 243 20.71 -3.76 -17.37
N ALA A 244 22.03 -3.58 -17.52
CA ALA A 244 22.76 -3.92 -18.75
C ALA A 244 22.60 -5.41 -19.09
N ALA A 245 22.73 -6.27 -18.09
CA ALA A 245 22.64 -7.70 -18.28
C ALA A 245 21.17 -8.18 -18.44
N ILE A 246 20.20 -7.55 -17.77
CA ILE A 246 18.76 -7.72 -18.09
C ILE A 246 18.49 -7.41 -19.56
N TRP A 247 19.00 -6.27 -20.04
CA TRP A 247 18.84 -5.85 -21.44
C TRP A 247 19.49 -6.85 -22.41
N GLN A 248 20.72 -7.30 -22.15
CA GLN A 248 21.40 -8.31 -22.97
C GLN A 248 20.60 -9.61 -23.06
N ARG A 249 20.04 -10.06 -21.94
CA ARG A 249 19.23 -11.28 -21.89
C ARG A 249 17.97 -11.15 -22.75
N ILE A 250 17.25 -10.03 -22.66
CA ILE A 250 16.03 -9.77 -23.46
C ILE A 250 16.36 -9.75 -24.97
N GLN A 251 17.49 -9.14 -25.33
CA GLN A 251 17.97 -9.11 -26.70
C GLN A 251 18.34 -10.51 -27.21
N GLY A 252 19.07 -11.28 -26.41
CA GLY A 252 19.42 -12.67 -26.70
C GLY A 252 18.18 -13.56 -26.87
N ALA A 253 17.20 -13.44 -25.96
CA ALA A 253 15.94 -14.18 -26.02
C ALA A 253 15.13 -13.90 -27.29
N SER A 254 15.17 -12.67 -27.79
CA SER A 254 14.47 -12.26 -29.02
C SER A 254 15.00 -12.93 -30.28
N THR A 255 16.22 -13.50 -30.23
CA THR A 255 16.81 -14.27 -31.34
C THR A 255 16.44 -15.76 -31.32
N GLY A 256 15.68 -16.23 -30.33
CA GLY A 256 15.12 -17.59 -30.30
C GLY A 256 16.15 -18.72 -30.11
N GLY A 257 17.34 -18.42 -29.61
CA GLY A 257 18.39 -19.41 -29.35
C GLY A 257 18.12 -20.27 -28.11
N THR A 258 18.58 -21.52 -28.14
CA THR A 258 18.81 -22.30 -26.90
C THR A 258 19.90 -21.59 -26.09
N PRO A 259 19.81 -21.49 -24.74
CA PRO A 259 20.89 -20.95 -23.93
C PRO A 259 22.22 -21.61 -24.32
N THR A 260 23.19 -20.81 -24.76
CA THR A 260 24.52 -21.26 -25.17
C THR A 260 25.54 -20.80 -24.15
N GLY A 261 26.50 -21.66 -23.82
CA GLY A 261 27.51 -21.37 -22.79
C GLY A 261 27.29 -22.23 -21.55
N LEU A 262 28.20 -22.12 -20.60
CA LEU A 262 28.04 -22.78 -19.30
C LEU A 262 27.00 -22.02 -18.47
N HIS A 263 26.02 -22.74 -17.93
CA HIS A 263 25.03 -22.24 -16.99
C HIS A 263 25.17 -23.01 -15.68
N GLY A 264 25.07 -22.34 -14.53
CA GLY A 264 25.12 -23.05 -13.26
C GLY A 264 24.96 -22.17 -12.04
N SER A 265 24.33 -22.70 -11.01
CA SER A 265 24.15 -22.04 -9.71
C SER A 265 24.61 -22.96 -8.59
N GLY A 266 25.52 -22.49 -7.75
CA GLY A 266 26.12 -23.31 -6.68
C GLY A 266 25.93 -22.70 -5.31
N ILE A 267 25.75 -23.54 -4.29
CA ILE A 267 25.84 -23.08 -2.90
C ILE A 267 27.31 -22.75 -2.60
N ALA A 268 27.61 -21.46 -2.41
CA ALA A 268 28.95 -20.99 -2.06
C ALA A 268 29.22 -21.17 -0.55
N TYR A 269 28.24 -20.82 0.28
CA TYR A 269 28.32 -20.99 1.74
C TYR A 269 26.94 -20.96 2.40
N VAL A 270 26.89 -21.47 3.64
CA VAL A 270 25.77 -21.26 4.55
C VAL A 270 26.32 -20.86 5.91
N LYS A 271 25.76 -19.81 6.53
CA LYS A 271 26.14 -19.39 7.88
C LYS A 271 24.92 -19.10 8.75
N ALA A 272 25.03 -19.40 10.04
CA ALA A 272 24.02 -19.08 11.04
C ALA A 272 24.18 -17.63 11.54
N LEU A 273 23.06 -16.92 11.70
CA LEU A 273 22.97 -15.56 12.23
C LEU A 273 22.23 -15.56 13.59
N PRO A 274 22.56 -14.65 14.52
CA PRO A 274 23.55 -13.58 14.38
C PRO A 274 25.01 -14.00 14.67
N SER A 275 25.27 -15.28 14.99
CA SER A 275 26.61 -15.74 15.38
C SER A 275 27.67 -15.61 14.26
N GLY A 276 27.24 -15.56 12.99
CA GLY A 276 28.11 -15.52 11.83
C GLY A 276 28.84 -16.85 11.56
N GLN A 277 28.44 -17.93 12.22
CA GLN A 277 29.13 -19.21 12.15
C GLN A 277 28.86 -19.92 10.83
N LEU A 278 29.92 -20.18 10.05
CA LEU A 278 29.85 -21.00 8.83
C LEU A 278 29.50 -22.45 9.17
N LEU A 279 28.56 -23.01 8.43
CA LEU A 279 28.18 -24.42 8.54
C LEU A 279 29.13 -25.29 7.72
N SER A 280 29.39 -26.50 8.21
CA SER A 280 30.19 -27.51 7.51
C SER A 280 29.30 -28.67 7.10
N THR A 281 29.51 -29.21 5.89
CA THR A 281 28.81 -30.42 5.41
C THR A 281 29.40 -31.72 6.00
N THR A 282 30.54 -31.64 6.68
CA THR A 282 31.25 -32.80 7.23
C THR A 282 31.42 -32.77 8.75
N THR A 283 31.37 -31.58 9.36
CA THR A 283 31.57 -31.39 10.80
C THR A 283 30.31 -30.79 11.42
N GLU A 284 29.88 -31.36 12.53
CA GLU A 284 28.74 -30.84 13.27
C GLU A 284 28.97 -29.40 13.74
N THR A 285 27.97 -28.55 13.54
CA THR A 285 27.97 -27.15 13.96
C THR A 285 27.01 -26.94 15.13
N THR A 286 27.52 -26.53 16.29
CA THR A 286 26.67 -26.16 17.43
C THR A 286 26.19 -24.71 17.28
N ILE A 287 24.87 -24.52 17.18
CA ILE A 287 24.24 -23.22 16.97
C ILE A 287 23.48 -22.82 18.24
N LYS A 288 23.76 -21.63 18.77
CA LYS A 288 22.97 -21.04 19.85
C LYS A 288 21.72 -20.41 19.29
N VAL A 289 20.55 -20.81 19.79
CA VAL A 289 19.25 -20.34 19.31
C VAL A 289 18.92 -18.99 19.95
N THR A 290 18.43 -18.09 19.10
CA THR A 290 17.86 -16.80 19.50
C THR A 290 16.52 -16.61 18.79
N ASP A 291 15.74 -15.65 19.24
CA ASP A 291 14.56 -15.15 18.54
C ASP A 291 14.88 -14.57 17.15
N GLU A 292 16.11 -14.11 16.95
CA GLU A 292 16.63 -13.61 15.67
C GLU A 292 17.32 -14.67 14.79
N LEU A 293 17.28 -15.95 15.18
CA LEU A 293 17.97 -17.02 14.44
C LEU A 293 17.59 -16.98 12.95
N ALA A 294 18.60 -16.87 12.10
CA ALA A 294 18.44 -16.90 10.65
C ALA A 294 19.61 -17.65 10.00
N PHE A 295 19.43 -18.04 8.75
CA PHE A 295 20.50 -18.58 7.92
C PHE A 295 20.72 -17.68 6.72
N GLU A 296 21.96 -17.29 6.51
CA GLU A 296 22.39 -16.63 5.29
C GLU A 296 22.99 -17.69 4.37
N VAL A 297 22.44 -17.79 3.15
CA VAL A 297 22.90 -18.70 2.11
C VAL A 297 23.50 -17.87 1.00
N GLY A 298 24.80 -18.05 0.75
CA GLY A 298 25.48 -17.50 -0.42
C GLY A 298 25.35 -18.47 -1.59
N VAL A 299 24.89 -17.97 -2.72
CA VAL A 299 24.81 -18.67 -4.00
C VAL A 299 25.74 -17.98 -4.98
N GLU A 300 26.56 -18.76 -5.67
CA GLU A 300 27.47 -18.29 -6.72
C GLU A 300 26.94 -18.71 -8.10
N ASP A 301 27.03 -17.81 -9.07
CA ASP A 301 26.87 -18.15 -10.47
C ASP A 301 28.16 -18.82 -10.96
N THR A 302 28.07 -20.13 -11.20
CA THR A 302 29.19 -20.97 -11.65
C THR A 302 29.27 -21.09 -13.18
N GLY A 303 28.38 -20.38 -13.88
CA GLY A 303 28.32 -20.31 -15.33
C GLY A 303 29.03 -19.09 -15.94
N GLU A 304 28.76 -18.88 -17.22
CA GLU A 304 29.22 -17.76 -18.04
C GLU A 304 28.07 -16.82 -18.45
N SER A 305 26.85 -17.10 -17.99
CA SER A 305 25.63 -16.38 -18.35
C SER A 305 24.92 -15.92 -17.09
N GLN A 306 24.36 -14.71 -17.12
CA GLN A 306 23.55 -14.21 -16.02
C GLN A 306 22.35 -15.13 -15.75
N GLU A 307 22.16 -15.46 -14.48
CA GLU A 307 21.04 -16.27 -14.03
C GLU A 307 19.99 -15.44 -13.28
N VAL A 308 18.73 -15.85 -13.38
CA VAL A 308 17.59 -15.12 -12.80
C VAL A 308 16.64 -16.03 -12.05
N ARG A 309 15.96 -15.45 -11.06
CA ARG A 309 14.93 -16.10 -10.24
C ARG A 309 15.41 -17.42 -9.62
N ILE A 310 16.64 -17.43 -9.11
CA ILE A 310 17.20 -18.58 -8.43
C ILE A 310 16.50 -18.73 -7.08
N LYS A 311 15.71 -19.79 -6.96
CA LYS A 311 14.98 -20.07 -5.73
C LYS A 311 15.84 -20.88 -4.78
N VAL A 312 15.99 -20.39 -3.57
CA VAL A 312 16.76 -21.01 -2.49
C VAL A 312 15.79 -21.48 -1.42
N THR A 313 15.89 -22.74 -1.02
CA THR A 313 15.03 -23.37 -0.02
C THR A 313 15.87 -23.91 1.12
N LEU A 314 15.56 -23.47 2.34
CA LEU A 314 16.11 -24.02 3.59
C LEU A 314 15.07 -24.91 4.25
N THR A 315 15.47 -26.13 4.61
CA THR A 315 14.62 -27.10 5.32
C THR A 315 15.30 -27.53 6.62
N ILE A 316 14.61 -27.33 7.74
CA ILE A 316 15.01 -27.80 9.07
C ILE A 316 14.04 -28.91 9.49
N PRO A 317 14.51 -30.17 9.65
CA PRO A 317 13.67 -31.26 10.12
C PRO A 317 13.06 -30.92 11.49
N LYS A 318 11.74 -31.07 11.61
CA LYS A 318 10.99 -30.86 12.85
C LYS A 318 9.72 -31.72 12.81
N GLN A 319 9.22 -32.09 13.98
CA GLN A 319 7.96 -32.82 14.14
C GLN A 319 6.85 -31.86 14.62
N PRO A 320 5.60 -32.01 14.13
CA PRO A 320 5.17 -32.95 13.09
C PRO A 320 5.62 -32.54 11.67
N ASP A 321 5.81 -31.24 11.44
CA ASP A 321 6.15 -30.68 10.13
C ASP A 321 7.53 -30.00 10.16
N PRO A 322 8.33 -30.13 9.09
CA PRO A 322 9.60 -29.43 8.97
C PRO A 322 9.40 -27.92 8.84
N ILE A 323 10.41 -27.15 9.25
CA ILE A 323 10.45 -25.71 8.99
C ILE A 323 11.04 -25.53 7.59
N VAL A 324 10.23 -25.01 6.67
CA VAL A 324 10.66 -24.69 5.31
C VAL A 324 10.66 -23.17 5.12
N LYS A 325 11.77 -22.63 4.65
CA LYS A 325 11.91 -21.22 4.27
C LYS A 325 12.38 -21.14 2.82
N THR A 326 11.82 -20.20 2.08
CA THR A 326 12.17 -19.96 0.68
C THR A 326 12.54 -18.51 0.50
N ALA A 327 13.58 -18.25 -0.26
CA ALA A 327 13.94 -16.94 -0.78
C ALA A 327 14.28 -17.04 -2.27
N VAL A 328 14.30 -15.91 -2.97
CA VAL A 328 14.62 -15.87 -4.40
C VAL A 328 15.70 -14.82 -4.61
N ILE A 329 16.79 -15.21 -5.26
CA ILE A 329 17.75 -14.27 -5.84
C ILE A 329 17.20 -13.86 -7.20
N ALA A 330 16.89 -12.57 -7.33
CA ALA A 330 16.26 -12.04 -8.52
C ALA A 330 17.15 -12.20 -9.76
N ILE A 331 18.45 -11.93 -9.58
CA ILE A 331 19.46 -11.92 -10.63
C ILE A 331 20.84 -12.16 -10.01
N ILE A 332 21.73 -12.85 -10.71
CA ILE A 332 23.13 -13.02 -10.32
C ILE A 332 23.98 -12.97 -11.59
N ASP A 333 25.05 -12.16 -11.58
CA ASP A 333 25.95 -12.04 -12.72
C ASP A 333 27.00 -13.18 -12.73
N PRO A 334 27.61 -13.52 -13.88
CA PRO A 334 28.60 -14.59 -13.96
C PRO A 334 29.77 -14.42 -12.97
N GLY A 335 30.02 -15.43 -12.14
CA GLY A 335 31.05 -15.41 -11.09
C GLY A 335 30.72 -14.53 -9.89
N GLU A 336 29.55 -13.88 -9.86
CA GLU A 336 29.07 -13.16 -8.68
C GLU A 336 28.59 -14.15 -7.62
N THR A 337 28.72 -13.78 -6.35
CA THR A 337 28.05 -14.46 -5.23
C THR A 337 27.04 -13.53 -4.59
N LYS A 338 25.76 -13.92 -4.58
CA LYS A 338 24.69 -13.22 -3.85
C LYS A 338 24.16 -14.05 -2.71
N SER A 339 23.74 -13.37 -1.65
CA SER A 339 23.24 -14.02 -0.44
C SER A 339 21.77 -13.73 -0.20
N VAL A 340 21.05 -14.71 0.34
CA VAL A 340 19.70 -14.53 0.88
C VAL A 340 19.67 -14.88 2.36
N VAL A 341 18.90 -14.12 3.14
CA VAL A 341 18.73 -14.34 4.58
C VAL A 341 17.34 -14.90 4.86
N MET A 342 17.28 -16.08 5.47
CA MET A 342 16.04 -16.76 5.84
C MET A 342 15.87 -16.77 7.37
N LYS A 343 14.94 -15.96 7.86
CA LYS A 343 14.61 -15.88 9.29
C LYS A 343 13.82 -17.11 9.74
N VAL A 344 14.32 -17.78 10.78
CA VAL A 344 13.75 -19.00 11.37
C VAL A 344 13.15 -18.72 12.75
N GLY A 345 13.84 -17.94 13.58
CA GLY A 345 13.50 -17.68 14.98
C GLY A 345 13.73 -18.87 15.91
N ALA A 346 13.14 -18.81 17.11
CA ALA A 346 13.48 -19.75 18.19
C ALA A 346 12.78 -21.12 18.12
N LEU A 347 11.85 -21.34 17.18
CA LEU A 347 10.99 -22.53 17.14
C LEU A 347 11.65 -23.75 16.46
N VAL A 348 12.90 -24.06 16.81
CA VAL A 348 13.68 -25.20 16.29
C VAL A 348 13.76 -26.37 17.30
N PRO A 349 14.02 -27.61 16.86
CA PRO A 349 14.33 -28.72 17.77
C PRO A 349 15.62 -28.47 18.55
N PHE A 350 15.74 -28.95 19.80
CA PHE A 350 16.90 -28.72 20.67
C PHE A 350 17.58 -30.01 21.10
N GLY A 351 18.91 -29.95 21.28
CA GLY A 351 19.69 -30.99 21.94
C GLY A 351 19.88 -32.29 21.15
N GLU A 352 19.34 -32.38 19.94
CA GLU A 352 19.51 -33.50 19.03
C GLU A 352 20.26 -33.03 17.77
N GLN A 353 21.13 -33.90 17.24
CA GLN A 353 21.79 -33.66 15.96
C GLN A 353 20.79 -33.84 14.82
N ILE A 354 20.64 -32.80 14.01
CA ILE A 354 19.79 -32.81 12.81
C ILE A 354 20.56 -32.32 11.59
N SER A 355 20.05 -32.64 10.40
CA SER A 355 20.64 -32.18 9.12
C SER A 355 19.80 -31.02 8.57
N VAL A 356 20.36 -29.81 8.58
CA VAL A 356 19.75 -28.66 7.88
C VAL A 356 20.06 -28.80 6.40
N LYS A 357 19.02 -28.84 5.57
CA LYS A 357 19.15 -28.98 4.12
C LYS A 357 18.96 -27.64 3.44
N VAL A 358 19.84 -27.34 2.48
CA VAL A 358 19.70 -26.19 1.58
C VAL A 358 19.65 -26.73 0.15
N ASP A 359 18.67 -26.24 -0.60
CA ASP A 359 18.48 -26.53 -2.02
C ASP A 359 18.42 -25.22 -2.81
N VAL A 360 19.11 -25.18 -3.94
CA VAL A 360 19.05 -24.13 -4.95
C VAL A 360 18.39 -24.74 -6.18
N ASP A 361 17.26 -24.20 -6.62
CA ASP A 361 16.58 -24.71 -7.82
C ASP A 361 17.50 -24.51 -9.04
N PRO A 362 17.71 -25.54 -9.89
CA PRO A 362 18.57 -25.41 -11.06
C PRO A 362 18.11 -24.31 -12.03
N VAL A 363 19.08 -23.63 -12.62
CA VAL A 363 18.83 -22.57 -13.62
C VAL A 363 18.63 -23.15 -15.01
N SER A 364 18.11 -22.34 -15.94
CA SER A 364 17.81 -22.82 -17.29
C SER A 364 19.09 -23.16 -18.05
N GLY A 365 19.21 -24.40 -18.53
CA GLY A 365 20.40 -24.86 -19.24
C GLY A 365 21.51 -25.42 -18.34
N GLU A 366 21.34 -25.38 -17.02
CA GLU A 366 22.26 -26.01 -16.08
C GLU A 366 22.26 -27.53 -16.22
N THR A 367 23.44 -28.10 -16.39
CA THR A 367 23.62 -29.55 -16.56
C THR A 367 24.23 -30.21 -15.33
N ASN A 368 25.07 -29.48 -14.58
CA ASN A 368 25.61 -29.94 -13.31
C ASN A 368 24.79 -29.34 -12.17
N THR A 369 24.03 -30.16 -11.46
CA THR A 369 23.22 -29.72 -10.31
C THR A 369 23.74 -30.26 -8.97
N ALA A 370 24.93 -30.88 -8.97
CA ALA A 370 25.47 -31.55 -7.80
C ALA A 370 25.88 -30.57 -6.68
N ASN A 371 26.15 -29.30 -7.04
CA ASN A 371 26.51 -28.21 -6.14
C ASN A 371 25.29 -27.39 -5.67
N ASN A 372 24.07 -27.79 -6.04
CA ASN A 372 22.85 -27.04 -5.77
C ASN A 372 22.16 -27.52 -4.49
N THR A 373 22.55 -28.69 -3.95
CA THR A 373 22.01 -29.24 -2.71
C THR A 373 23.14 -29.53 -1.73
N ALA A 374 22.96 -29.11 -0.48
CA ALA A 374 23.87 -29.42 0.61
C ALA A 374 23.12 -29.72 1.91
N GLU A 375 23.69 -30.61 2.71
CA GLU A 375 23.19 -31.01 4.02
C GLU A 375 24.23 -30.71 5.09
N TYR A 376 23.80 -30.07 6.17
CA TYR A 376 24.66 -29.56 7.23
C TYR A 376 24.27 -30.16 8.58
N PRO A 377 25.11 -31.01 9.19
CA PRO A 377 24.88 -31.50 10.54
C PRO A 377 24.96 -30.35 11.55
N VAL A 378 23.89 -30.13 12.32
CA VAL A 378 23.83 -29.10 13.36
C VAL A 378 23.22 -29.62 14.66
N ILE A 379 23.60 -29.00 15.77
CA ILE A 379 22.90 -29.11 17.06
C ILE A 379 22.48 -27.72 17.51
N PHE A 380 21.20 -27.55 17.81
CA PHE A 380 20.67 -26.33 18.40
C PHE A 380 20.73 -26.38 19.92
N THR A 381 21.24 -25.30 20.51
CA THR A 381 21.45 -25.11 21.96
C THR A 381 20.85 -23.80 22.44
N LEU A 382 20.61 -23.68 23.74
CA LEU A 382 20.03 -22.48 24.37
C LEU A 382 21.08 -21.40 24.68
#